data_AF-A0A914XV46-F1
#
_entry.id   AF-A0A914XV46-F1
#
_cell.length_a   1.000
_cell.length_b   1.000
_cell.length_c   1.000
_cell.angle_alpha   90.00
_cell.angle_beta   90.00
_cell.angle_gamma   90.00
#
_symmetry.space_group_name_H-M   'P 1'
#
loop_
_entity.id
_entity.type
_entity.pdbx_description
1 polymer ?
#
loop_
_entity_poly.entity_id
_entity_poly.type
_entity_poly.pdbx_seq_one_letter_code
_entity_poly.pdbx_strand_id
1 'polypeptide(L)'
;MAGICEVLEIPYTHCGIFGGSIANLKHKTLELSALYGIKSAKRVVVRKCDRITVEPMKRPFVIKPISEGWSHGVFAVLEDDTFDISTYDYPYGDILVEEYLKGIEIDVAIFNDKAVGTMESVITDRPVLDHEAKKNFKK
;
A
#
# COMPACT_ATOMS: atom_id res chain seq x y z
N MET A 1 5.32 -16.01 10.47
CA MET A 1 4.87 -17.39 10.16
C MET A 1 5.90 -18.12 9.30
N ALA A 2 6.17 -17.68 8.06
CA ALA A 2 7.14 -18.33 7.16
C ALA A 2 8.48 -18.69 7.83
N GLY A 3 9.09 -17.76 8.58
CA GLY A 3 10.35 -18.05 9.28
C GLY A 3 10.28 -19.15 10.34
N ILE A 4 9.14 -19.32 11.01
CA ILE A 4 8.96 -20.43 11.96
C ILE A 4 8.82 -21.75 11.20
N CYS A 5 8.03 -21.77 10.13
CA CYS A 5 7.85 -22.96 9.30
C CYS A 5 9.16 -23.41 8.66
N GLU A 6 9.98 -22.49 8.15
CA GLU A 6 11.29 -22.83 7.57
C GLU A 6 12.28 -23.38 8.62
N VAL A 7 12.36 -22.78 9.81
CA VAL A 7 13.22 -23.28 10.91
C VAL A 7 12.79 -24.65 11.39
N LEU A 8 11.48 -24.93 11.43
CA LEU A 8 10.93 -26.21 11.87
C LEU A 8 10.78 -27.23 10.74
N GLU A 9 11.20 -26.90 9.51
CA GLU A 9 11.04 -27.73 8.31
C GLU A 9 9.58 -28.18 8.06
N ILE A 10 8.61 -27.35 8.45
CA ILE A 10 7.18 -27.62 8.25
C ILE A 10 6.78 -27.09 6.86
N PRO A 11 6.29 -27.93 5.95
CA PRO A 11 5.77 -27.48 4.66
C PRO A 11 4.60 -26.51 4.83
N TYR A 12 4.57 -25.44 4.05
CA TYR A 12 3.53 -24.42 4.11
C TYR A 12 3.20 -23.87 2.71
N THR A 13 2.00 -23.33 2.58
CA THR A 13 1.57 -22.54 1.41
C THR A 13 1.88 -21.06 1.62
N HIS A 14 2.00 -20.28 0.54
CA HIS A 14 2.35 -18.84 0.48
C HIS A 14 3.82 -18.61 0.04
N CYS A 15 4.23 -17.35 -0.06
CA CYS A 15 5.62 -16.99 -0.38
C CYS A 15 6.57 -17.22 0.81
N GLY A 16 7.85 -17.42 0.48
CA GLY A 16 8.96 -17.53 1.44
C GLY A 16 9.23 -16.27 2.23
N ILE A 17 10.15 -16.34 3.21
CA ILE A 17 10.51 -15.20 4.08
C ILE A 17 10.83 -13.95 3.27
N PHE A 18 11.74 -14.06 2.29
CA PHE A 18 12.19 -12.90 1.52
C PHE A 18 11.06 -12.25 0.73
N GLY A 19 10.29 -13.05 -0.01
CA GLY A 19 9.15 -12.56 -0.79
C GLY A 19 8.10 -11.89 0.10
N GLY A 20 7.78 -12.49 1.24
CA GLY A 20 6.82 -11.93 2.20
C GLY A 20 7.31 -10.64 2.83
N SER A 21 8.59 -10.57 3.24
CA SER A 21 9.17 -9.37 3.85
C SER A 21 9.23 -8.18 2.90
N ILE A 22 9.63 -8.40 1.65
CA ILE A 22 9.63 -7.34 0.63
C ILE A 22 8.19 -6.90 0.36
N ALA A 23 7.28 -7.84 0.07
CA ALA A 23 5.89 -7.54 -0.24
C ALA A 23 5.18 -6.74 0.86
N ASN A 24 5.51 -7.01 2.13
CA ASN A 24 4.92 -6.31 3.27
C ASN A 24 5.39 -4.85 3.40
N LEU A 25 6.58 -4.51 2.88
CA LEU A 25 7.14 -3.17 2.93
C LEU A 25 6.89 -2.45 1.60
N LYS A 26 5.83 -1.64 1.52
CA LYS A 26 5.39 -0.99 0.27
C LYS A 26 6.53 -0.28 -0.48
N HIS A 27 7.31 0.53 0.24
CA HIS A 27 8.42 1.26 -0.36
C HIS A 27 9.48 0.32 -0.97
N LYS A 28 9.79 -0.82 -0.32
CA LYS A 28 10.73 -1.83 -0.83
C LYS A 28 10.18 -2.60 -2.02
N THR A 29 8.92 -3.01 -1.97
CA THR A 29 8.24 -3.59 -3.15
C THR A 29 8.36 -2.67 -4.34
N LEU A 30 8.06 -1.39 -4.16
CA LEU A 30 8.05 -0.43 -5.25
C LEU A 30 9.47 -0.02 -5.69
N GLU A 31 10.48 0.00 -4.80
CA GLU A 31 11.91 0.14 -5.16
C GLU A 31 12.35 -1.04 -6.04
N LEU A 32 12.04 -2.28 -5.63
CA LEU A 32 12.38 -3.48 -6.39
C LEU A 32 11.69 -3.49 -7.75
N SER A 33 10.39 -3.20 -7.80
CA SER A 33 9.61 -3.10 -9.05
C SER A 33 10.20 -2.08 -10.03
N ALA A 34 10.70 -0.95 -9.53
CA ALA A 34 11.33 0.07 -10.38
C ALA A 34 12.62 -0.42 -11.04
N LEU A 35 13.41 -1.28 -10.36
CA LEU A 35 14.61 -1.90 -10.95
C LEU A 35 14.29 -2.78 -12.16
N TYR A 36 13.07 -3.32 -12.23
CA TYR A 36 12.56 -4.11 -13.35
C TYR A 36 11.75 -3.29 -14.36
N GLY A 37 11.79 -1.95 -14.27
CA GLY A 37 11.11 -1.05 -15.21
C GLY A 37 9.59 -0.96 -15.03
N ILE A 38 9.04 -1.46 -13.92
CA ILE A 38 7.63 -1.32 -13.61
C ILE A 38 7.37 0.13 -13.17
N LYS A 39 6.45 0.80 -13.87
CA LYS A 39 6.06 2.17 -13.56
C LYS A 39 5.19 2.19 -12.29
N SER A 40 5.43 3.17 -11.43
CA SER A 40 4.64 3.43 -10.22
C SER A 40 4.36 4.91 -10.07
N ALA A 41 3.40 5.26 -9.21
CA ALA A 41 3.17 6.65 -8.79
C ALA A 41 4.46 7.28 -8.23
N LYS A 42 4.59 8.61 -8.38
CA LYS A 42 5.59 9.37 -7.64
C LYS A 42 5.32 9.22 -6.14
N ARG A 43 6.38 9.13 -5.34
CA ARG A 43 6.23 8.84 -3.92
C ARG A 43 7.32 9.46 -3.07
N VAL A 44 6.99 9.68 -1.81
CA VAL A 44 7.90 10.13 -0.76
C VAL A 44 7.67 9.27 0.48
N VAL A 45 8.76 8.78 1.06
CA VAL A 45 8.73 8.11 2.37
C VAL A 45 8.87 9.18 3.44
N VAL A 46 7.95 9.22 4.40
CA VAL A 46 7.98 10.14 5.52
C VAL A 46 8.11 9.32 6.79
N ARG A 47 9.19 9.55 7.56
CA ARG A 47 9.38 8.88 8.83
C ARG A 47 8.62 9.61 9.92
N LYS A 48 8.04 8.87 10.85
CA LYS A 48 7.34 9.43 12.01
C LYS A 48 8.24 10.35 12.83
N CYS A 49 9.54 10.05 12.90
CA CYS A 49 10.51 10.86 13.65
C CYS A 49 10.82 12.22 13.01
N ASP A 50 10.57 12.39 11.71
CA ASP A 50 10.92 13.61 10.99
C ASP A 50 9.95 14.76 11.27
N ARG A 51 8.72 14.44 11.76
CA ARG A 51 7.67 15.41 12.13
C ARG A 51 7.53 16.55 11.11
N ILE A 52 7.30 16.18 9.86
CA ILE A 52 7.19 17.17 8.78
C ILE A 52 6.03 18.13 9.02
N THR A 53 6.26 19.41 8.73
CA THR A 53 5.27 20.49 8.86
C THR A 53 4.76 20.99 7.51
N VAL A 54 5.39 20.54 6.42
CA VAL A 54 5.03 20.88 5.04
C VAL A 54 4.69 19.59 4.32
N GLU A 55 3.68 19.64 3.46
CA GLU A 55 3.28 18.49 2.65
C GLU A 55 4.44 18.03 1.75
N PRO A 56 4.70 16.72 1.68
CA PRO A 56 5.85 16.20 0.96
C PRO A 56 5.69 16.27 -0.56
N MET A 57 4.47 16.49 -1.06
CA MET A 57 4.18 16.67 -2.48
C MET A 57 2.89 17.46 -2.69
N LYS A 58 2.68 17.95 -3.91
CA LYS A 58 1.46 18.67 -4.29
C LYS A 58 0.25 17.72 -4.24
N ARG A 59 -0.86 18.21 -3.70
CA ARG A 59 -2.17 17.53 -3.77
C ARG A 59 -2.66 17.37 -5.22
N PRO A 60 -3.47 16.33 -5.53
CA PRO A 60 -3.92 15.28 -4.61
C PRO A 60 -2.89 14.16 -4.40
N PHE A 61 -2.88 13.57 -3.21
CA PHE A 61 -2.01 12.42 -2.88
C PHE A 61 -2.72 11.43 -1.95
N VAL A 62 -2.16 10.22 -1.82
CA VAL A 62 -2.64 9.16 -0.92
C VAL A 62 -1.60 8.92 0.16
N ILE A 63 -2.04 8.87 1.42
CA ILE A 63 -1.22 8.46 2.56
C ILE A 63 -1.50 6.99 2.85
N LYS A 64 -0.43 6.21 3.05
CA LYS A 64 -0.50 4.78 3.37
C LYS A 64 0.56 4.45 4.42
N PRO A 65 0.27 3.68 5.48
CA PRO A 65 1.33 3.15 6.33
C PRO A 65 2.23 2.20 5.54
N ILE A 66 3.53 2.20 5.81
CA ILE A 66 4.49 1.41 5.03
C ILE A 66 4.24 -0.09 5.13
N SER A 67 3.91 -0.58 6.33
CA SER A 67 3.89 -2.01 6.67
C SER A 67 2.50 -2.58 6.98
N GLU A 68 1.43 -1.83 6.72
CA GLU A 68 0.05 -2.26 7.00
C GLU A 68 -0.67 -2.86 5.79
N GLY A 69 -1.59 -3.78 6.05
CA GLY A 69 -2.47 -4.38 5.05
C GLY A 69 -3.93 -3.91 5.16
N TRP A 70 -4.77 -4.44 4.28
CA TRP A 70 -6.24 -4.30 4.36
C TRP A 70 -6.77 -2.85 4.38
N SER A 71 -6.01 -1.92 3.79
CA SER A 71 -6.30 -0.48 3.77
C SER A 71 -6.38 0.20 5.15
N HIS A 72 -5.79 -0.37 6.19
CA HIS A 72 -5.68 0.32 7.48
C HIS A 72 -4.81 1.58 7.34
N GLY A 73 -5.32 2.70 7.82
CA GLY A 73 -4.64 4.00 7.75
C GLY A 73 -4.46 4.57 6.35
N VAL A 74 -5.13 4.00 5.32
CA VAL A 74 -5.08 4.51 3.95
C VAL A 74 -6.18 5.54 3.73
N PHE A 75 -5.81 6.73 3.27
CA PHE A 75 -6.76 7.78 2.88
C PHE A 75 -6.15 8.70 1.81
N ALA A 76 -7.00 9.32 1.01
CA ALA A 76 -6.60 10.34 0.05
C ALA A 76 -6.76 11.74 0.66
N VAL A 77 -5.83 12.61 0.30
CA VAL A 77 -5.90 14.05 0.55
C VAL A 77 -6.14 14.73 -0.80
N LEU A 78 -7.35 15.25 -0.98
CA LEU A 78 -7.77 15.92 -2.21
C LEU A 78 -7.39 17.41 -2.19
N GLU A 79 -7.52 18.10 -3.34
CA GLU A 79 -7.08 19.50 -3.48
C GLU A 79 -7.69 20.42 -2.39
N ASP A 80 -9.00 20.29 -2.16
CA ASP A 80 -9.76 21.13 -1.21
C ASP A 80 -9.93 20.51 0.19
N ASP A 81 -9.13 19.51 0.53
CA ASP A 81 -9.21 18.81 1.83
C ASP A 81 -8.72 19.70 2.99
N THR A 82 -9.25 19.50 4.20
CA THR A 82 -8.80 20.22 5.41
C THR A 82 -7.66 19.51 6.14
N PHE A 83 -7.21 18.36 5.63
CA PHE A 83 -6.09 17.61 6.18
C PHE A 83 -4.84 18.49 6.41
N ASP A 84 -4.20 18.33 7.57
CA ASP A 84 -2.94 18.99 7.92
C ASP A 84 -1.91 17.96 8.42
N ILE A 85 -0.88 17.74 7.60
CA ILE A 85 0.19 16.77 7.87
C ILE A 85 0.97 17.08 9.17
N SER A 86 1.02 18.35 9.59
CA SER A 86 1.75 18.76 10.79
C SER A 86 1.10 18.23 12.08
N THR A 87 -0.19 17.92 12.00
CA THR A 87 -1.00 17.38 13.12
C THR A 87 -1.20 15.87 13.05
N TYR A 88 -0.74 15.22 11.98
CA TYR A 88 -0.89 13.78 11.79
C TYR A 88 -0.08 13.00 12.84
N ASP A 89 -0.70 12.02 13.49
CA ASP A 89 -0.16 11.33 14.67
C ASP A 89 0.59 10.02 14.34
N TYR A 90 0.60 9.61 13.06
CA TYR A 90 1.30 8.43 12.56
C TYR A 90 0.94 7.17 13.39
N PRO A 91 -0.34 6.75 13.40
CA PRO A 91 -0.82 5.71 14.29
C PRO A 91 -0.20 4.33 13.98
N TYR A 92 0.27 4.15 12.74
CA TYR A 92 0.89 2.93 12.23
C TYR A 92 2.40 3.09 11.95
N GLY A 93 3.02 4.16 12.43
CA GLY A 93 4.44 4.44 12.19
C GLY A 93 4.70 5.18 10.88
N ASP A 94 5.80 4.84 10.22
CA ASP A 94 6.24 5.52 8.99
C ASP A 94 5.22 5.35 7.87
N ILE A 95 5.08 6.41 7.05
CA ILE A 95 4.12 6.47 5.96
C ILE A 95 4.80 6.60 4.60
N LEU A 96 4.08 6.14 3.60
CA LEU A 96 4.33 6.38 2.20
C LEU A 96 3.27 7.35 1.70
N VAL A 97 3.72 8.47 1.11
CA VAL A 97 2.86 9.43 0.43
C VAL A 97 3.05 9.26 -1.07
N GLU A 98 1.96 8.99 -1.79
CA GLU A 98 1.99 8.72 -3.23
C GLU A 98 1.08 9.68 -4.00
N GLU A 99 1.49 10.05 -5.21
CA GLU A 99 0.64 10.79 -6.14
C GLU A 99 -0.69 10.06 -6.34
N TYR A 100 -1.80 10.79 -6.21
CA TYR A 100 -3.12 10.22 -6.45
C TYR A 100 -3.30 9.98 -7.95
N LEU A 101 -3.50 8.73 -8.34
CA LEU A 101 -3.76 8.34 -9.73
C LEU A 101 -5.23 8.02 -9.90
N LYS A 102 -5.94 8.86 -10.65
CA LYS A 102 -7.33 8.59 -11.04
C LYS A 102 -7.36 7.51 -12.12
N GLY A 103 -8.10 6.44 -11.89
CA GLY A 103 -8.23 5.36 -12.85
C GLY A 103 -9.03 4.19 -12.29
N ILE A 104 -8.77 3.02 -12.86
CA ILE A 104 -9.38 1.75 -12.46
C ILE A 104 -8.29 0.91 -11.81
N GLU A 105 -8.60 0.29 -10.67
CA GLU A 105 -7.72 -0.68 -10.03
C GLU A 105 -7.95 -2.07 -10.66
N ILE A 106 -6.88 -2.74 -11.07
CA ILE A 106 -6.95 -4.08 -11.66
C ILE A 106 -5.98 -4.98 -10.88
N ASP A 107 -6.52 -6.04 -10.31
CA ASP A 107 -5.75 -7.04 -9.57
C ASP A 107 -5.56 -8.30 -10.42
N VAL A 108 -4.36 -8.88 -10.35
CA VAL A 108 -4.00 -10.10 -11.06
C VAL A 108 -3.53 -11.15 -10.07
N ALA A 109 -4.24 -12.29 -10.04
CA ALA A 109 -3.85 -13.41 -9.20
C ALA A 109 -2.72 -14.21 -9.87
N ILE A 110 -1.65 -14.47 -9.10
CA ILE A 110 -0.53 -15.33 -9.51
C ILE A 110 -0.53 -16.59 -8.66
N PHE A 111 -0.45 -17.76 -9.31
CA PHE A 111 -0.34 -19.06 -8.66
C PHE A 111 0.69 -19.92 -9.41
N ASN A 112 1.68 -20.45 -8.69
CA ASN A 112 2.80 -21.21 -9.25
C ASN A 112 3.44 -20.52 -10.47
N ASP A 113 3.84 -19.25 -10.29
CA ASP A 113 4.47 -18.40 -11.30
C ASP A 113 3.65 -18.16 -12.58
N LYS A 114 2.34 -18.45 -12.53
CA LYS A 114 1.41 -18.23 -13.64
C LYS A 114 0.30 -17.29 -13.23
N ALA A 115 -0.04 -16.36 -14.11
CA ALA A 115 -1.25 -15.56 -13.97
C ALA A 115 -2.47 -16.48 -14.17
N VAL A 116 -3.38 -16.49 -13.19
CA VAL A 116 -4.57 -17.36 -13.20
C VAL A 116 -5.89 -16.61 -13.37
N GLY A 117 -5.85 -15.27 -13.35
CA GLY A 117 -7.02 -14.44 -13.62
C GLY A 117 -6.77 -12.98 -13.28
N THR A 118 -7.58 -12.12 -13.88
CA THR A 118 -7.63 -10.70 -13.59
C THR A 118 -9.00 -10.36 -13.02
N MET A 119 -9.05 -9.47 -12.05
CA MET A 119 -10.28 -8.87 -11.55
C MET A 119 -10.13 -7.36 -11.51
N GLU A 120 -11.18 -6.66 -11.90
CA GLU A 120 -11.28 -5.23 -11.59
C GLU A 120 -11.52 -5.10 -10.09
N SER A 121 -10.59 -4.44 -9.40
CA SER A 121 -10.78 -4.13 -7.99
C SER A 121 -11.79 -2.98 -7.91
N VAL A 122 -13.04 -3.34 -7.65
CA VAL A 122 -14.05 -2.50 -7.00
C VAL A 122 -14.27 -1.11 -7.60
N ILE A 123 -15.44 -0.90 -8.18
CA ILE A 123 -15.97 0.47 -8.35
C ILE A 123 -16.45 0.95 -6.98
N THR A 124 -15.74 1.92 -6.39
CA THR A 124 -16.17 2.62 -5.17
C THR A 124 -16.44 4.08 -5.49
N ASP A 125 -17.49 4.65 -4.88
CA ASP A 125 -17.78 6.09 -4.96
C ASP A 125 -16.81 6.92 -4.10
N ARG A 126 -15.92 6.26 -3.35
CA ARG A 126 -14.89 6.89 -2.52
C ARG A 126 -13.64 7.21 -3.32
N PRO A 127 -12.85 8.23 -2.92
CA PRO A 127 -11.60 8.56 -3.61
C PRO A 127 -10.58 7.41 -3.61
N VAL A 128 -10.57 6.58 -2.58
CA VAL A 128 -9.71 5.40 -2.46
C VAL A 128 -10.49 4.22 -1.93
N LEU A 129 -10.04 3.01 -2.25
CA LEU A 129 -10.52 1.78 -1.62
C LEU A 129 -9.99 1.67 -0.19
N ASP A 130 -10.56 2.47 0.70
CA ASP A 130 -10.24 2.48 2.12
C ASP A 130 -10.80 1.24 2.85
N HIS A 131 -10.43 1.13 4.12
CA HIS A 131 -10.83 0.03 4.98
C HIS A 131 -12.36 -0.12 5.14
N GLU A 132 -13.09 1.00 5.15
CA GLU A 132 -14.54 1.00 5.28
C GLU A 132 -15.23 0.58 3.98
N ALA A 133 -14.72 1.02 2.82
CA ALA A 133 -15.16 0.55 1.52
C ALA A 133 -15.01 -0.97 1.40
N LYS A 134 -13.91 -1.53 1.93
CA LYS A 134 -13.69 -2.98 1.99
C LYS A 134 -14.67 -3.72 2.92
N LYS A 135 -15.08 -3.10 4.04
CA LYS A 135 -16.07 -3.69 4.96
C LYS A 135 -17.48 -3.72 4.40
N ASN A 136 -17.87 -2.66 3.70
CA ASN A 136 -19.23 -2.49 3.19
C ASN A 136 -19.45 -3.09 1.80
N PHE A 137 -18.55 -4.00 1.39
CA PHE A 137 -18.68 -4.74 0.16
C PHE A 137 -19.96 -5.58 0.15
N LYS A 138 -20.96 -5.11 -0.59
CA LYS A 138 -22.13 -5.92 -0.92
C LYS A 138 -21.79 -6.75 -2.15
N LYS A 139 -21.91 -8.08 -2.02
CA LYS A 139 -21.86 -9.02 -3.14
C LYS A 139 -23.04 -8.82 -4.08
#